data_AF-A0A926DD33-F1
#
_entry.id   AF-A0A926DD33-F1
#
_cell.length_a   1.000
_cell.length_b   1.000
_cell.length_c   1.000
_cell.angle_alpha   90.00
_cell.angle_beta   90.00
_cell.angle_gamma   90.00
#
_symmetry.space_group_name_H-M   'P 1'
#
loop_
_entity.id
_entity.type
_entity.pdbx_description
1 polymer ?
#
loop_
_entity_poly.entity_id
_entity_poly.type
_entity_poly.pdbx_seq_one_letter_code
_entity_poly.pdbx_strand_id
1 'polypeptide(L)' 'MNPPTIIVGLLVLAVVAAIVIGQIRKKRRGGGCGCGCSGCPSAGICHPKK' A
#
# COMPACT_ATOMS: atom_id res chain seq x y z
N MET A 1 -6.91 25.39 -21.24
CA MET A 1 -6.26 24.71 -20.11
C MET A 1 -5.52 25.77 -19.31
N ASN A 2 -5.99 26.12 -18.10
CA ASN A 2 -5.31 27.11 -17.27
C ASN A 2 -4.14 26.41 -16.54
N PRO A 3 -2.90 26.93 -16.56
CA PRO A 3 -1.74 26.31 -15.91
C PRO A 3 -1.95 25.86 -14.44
N PRO A 4 -2.67 26.59 -13.56
CA PRO A 4 -2.99 26.14 -12.20
C PRO A 4 -3.76 24.82 -12.15
N THR A 5 -4.68 24.61 -13.09
CA THR A 5 -5.51 23.40 -13.14
C THR A 5 -4.69 22.16 -13.46
N ILE A 6 -3.68 22.31 -14.32
CA ILE A 6 -2.73 21.25 -14.65
C ILE A 6 -1.86 20.90 -13.43
N ILE A 7 -1.38 21.92 -12.70
CA ILE A 7 -0.57 21.73 -11.49
C ILE A 7 -1.37 20.97 -10.41
N VAL A 8 -2.61 21.37 -10.16
CA VAL A 8 -3.48 20.71 -9.19
C VAL A 8 -3.77 19.26 -9.62
N GLY A 9 -4.05 19.03 -10.90
CA GLY A 9 -4.28 17.68 -11.43
C GLY A 9 -3.08 16.74 -11.23
N LEU A 10 -1.87 17.23 -11.53
CA LEU A 10 -0.63 16.47 -11.33
C LEU A 10 -0.37 16.15 -9.86
N LEU A 11 -0.63 17.10 -8.97
CA LEU A 11 -0.42 16.91 -7.53
C LEU A 11 -1.32 15.79 -6.98
N VAL A 12 -2.61 15.82 -7.31
CA VAL A 12 -3.57 14.78 -6.89
C VAL A 12 -3.15 13.41 -7.43
N LEU A 13 -2.77 13.36 -8.72
CA LEU A 13 -2.35 12.12 -9.36
C LEU A 13 -1.09 11.53 -8.71
N ALA A 14 -0.13 12.39 -8.35
CA ALA A 14 1.08 11.98 -7.63
C ALA A 14 0.78 11.38 -6.25
N VAL A 15 -0.12 12.00 -5.47
CA VAL A 15 -0.54 11.48 -4.15
C VAL A 15 -1.21 10.12 -4.29
N VAL A 16 -2.15 9.97 -5.23
CA VAL A 16 -2.84 8.70 -5.49
C VAL A 16 -1.84 7.62 -5.91
N ALA A 17 -0.94 7.94 -6.83
CA ALA A 17 0.10 7.01 -7.27
C ALA A 17 1.01 6.57 -6.12
N ALA A 18 1.43 7.49 -5.25
CA ALA A 18 2.24 7.17 -4.07
C ALA A 18 1.54 6.20 -3.11
N ILE A 19 0.24 6.42 -2.84
CA ILE A 19 -0.56 5.52 -2.01
C ILE A 19 -0.62 4.13 -2.64
N VAL A 20 -0.99 4.03 -3.92
CA VAL A 20 -1.11 2.75 -4.64
C VAL A 20 0.22 2.00 -4.66
N ILE A 21 1.33 2.67 -4.97
CA ILE A 21 2.67 2.07 -4.94
C ILE A 21 3.03 1.59 -3.53
N GLY A 22 2.70 2.38 -2.50
CA GLY A 22 2.88 1.99 -1.10
C GLY A 22 2.11 0.71 -0.77
N GLN A 23 0.84 0.61 -1.18
CA GLN A 23 0.02 -0.59 -0.98
C GLN A 23 0.56 -1.80 -1.76
N ILE A 24 0.99 -1.62 -3.02
CA ILE A 24 1.56 -2.70 -3.82
C ILE A 24 2.89 -3.18 -3.23
N ARG A 25 3.77 -2.27 -2.80
CA ARG A 25 5.04 -2.62 -2.13
C ARG A 25 4.78 -3.34 -0.81
N LYS A 26 3.79 -2.89 -0.03
CA LYS A 26 3.36 -3.56 1.20
C LYS A 26 2.89 -4.98 0.88
N LYS A 27 2.02 -5.16 -0.12
CA LYS A 27 1.54 -6.48 -0.56
C LYS A 27 2.68 -7.38 -1.05
N ARG A 28 3.60 -6.86 -1.87
CA ARG A 28 4.76 -7.60 -2.42
C ARG A 28 5.78 -8.01 -1.35
N ARG A 29 5.93 -7.23 -0.27
CA ARG A 29 6.82 -7.55 0.86
C ARG A 29 6.19 -8.47 1.92
N GLY A 30 5.10 -9.16 1.58
CA GLY A 30 4.40 -10.08 2.49
C GLY A 30 3.33 -9.41 3.36
N GLY A 31 2.88 -8.21 3.01
CA GLY A 31 1.80 -7.50 3.70
C GLY A 31 0.43 -8.12 3.44
N GLY A 32 0.13 -9.22 4.13
CA GLY A 32 -1.22 -9.61 4.49
C GLY A 32 -1.67 -8.88 5.76
N CYS A 33 -2.99 -8.64 5.87
CA CYS A 33 -3.74 -8.01 6.96
C CYS A 33 -3.14 -6.74 7.58
N GLY A 34 -3.92 -5.65 7.67
CA GLY A 34 -3.47 -4.34 8.15
C GLY A 34 -2.75 -4.34 9.52
N CYS A 35 -2.89 -5.40 10.31
CA CYS A 35 -2.31 -5.60 11.65
C CYS A 35 -0.86 -6.14 11.67
N GLY A 36 -0.24 -6.42 10.52
CA GLY A 36 1.12 -6.99 10.46
C GLY A 36 1.16 -8.50 10.79
N CYS A 37 2.17 -9.21 10.30
CA CYS A 37 2.24 -10.68 10.43
C CYS A 37 2.37 -11.17 11.88
N SER A 38 2.90 -10.33 12.79
CA SER A 38 3.06 -10.66 14.21
C SER A 38 1.74 -10.73 14.99
N GLY A 39 0.68 -10.07 14.53
CA GLY A 39 -0.66 -10.08 15.15
C GLY A 39 -1.75 -10.71 14.28
N CYS A 40 -1.36 -11.38 13.20
CA CYS A 40 -2.33 -11.95 12.25
C CYS A 40 -2.94 -13.24 12.85
N PRO A 41 -4.27 -13.36 12.99
CA PRO A 41 -4.91 -14.56 13.55
C PRO A 41 -4.67 -15.82 12.69
N SER A 42 -4.35 -15.65 11.41
CA SER A 42 -3.93 -16.73 10.51
C SER A 42 -2.42 -16.97 10.46
N ALA A 43 -1.61 -16.34 11.33
CA ALA A 43 -0.16 -16.47 11.34
C ALA A 43 0.31 -17.93 11.48
N GLY A 44 -0.43 -18.77 12.22
CA GLY A 44 -0.14 -20.19 12.39
C GLY A 44 -0.23 -21.03 11.10
N ILE A 45 -0.95 -20.55 10.08
CA ILE A 45 -1.08 -21.21 8.77
C ILE A 45 0.01 -20.71 7.83
N CYS A 46 0.31 -19.41 7.85
CA CYS A 46 1.31 -18.80 6.96
C CYS A 46 2.77 -19.12 7.39
N HIS A 47 3.03 -19.29 8.68
CA HIS A 47 4.32 -19.70 9.22
C HIS A 47 4.12 -20.87 10.20
N PRO A 48 3.96 -22.11 9.71
CA PRO A 48 3.91 -23.27 10.58
C PRO A 48 5.26 -23.40 11.31
N LYS A 49 5.26 -23.25 12.64
CA LYS A 49 6.42 -23.59 13.47
C LYS A 49 6.56 -25.10 13.47
N LYS A 50 7.56 -25.57 12.75
CA LYS A 50 8.18 -26.89 12.95
C LYS A 50 9.25 -26.77 14.01
#